data_AF-A0A4U5VY23-F1
#
_entry.id   AF-A0A4U5VY23-F1
#
_cell.length_a   1.000
_cell.length_b   1.000
_cell.length_c   1.000
_cell.angle_alpha   90.00
_cell.angle_beta   90.00
_cell.angle_gamma   90.00
#
_symmetry.space_group_name_H-M   'P 1'
#
loop_
_entity.id
_entity.type
_entity.pdbx_description
1 polymer ?
#
loop_
_entity_poly.entity_id
_entity_poly.type
_entity_poly.pdbx_seq_one_letter_code
_entity_poly.pdbx_strand_id
1 'polypeptide(L)'
;MSNGKDANAAQKVNESMYHALIYATVLEMQAMMTFQHDDITNAGNTMKSAQEVCQRELHSLIKSPKCLKGASHVHLEGGVSFGMGAFNLEYGLSLLRDGAMGMNLRSMLCALLLLCYYTFLTFILGTGEGEVAEAESLLKPFRLHYPRGAIFLFFAGRTEEIKGNIDEAVALFEDGCKAQQAWKQFHHMCYWELMWCFTYKRMWKMAYFYADLLSQESRWSKAMYVYMKAAYLSMLPKDEARPFGEDEVDLFRQVPTLKQKIAGKSPPTEKFAIRKARRYKAQRPIKLPMMYMWNGFSMISKRPELTEGMMQTLVDAERSLQESPENMFSVDDCCLIHLLKGLCFKNQGDLQAAEKSFNQVFASEKKIKFDHYLVPNTLVELSLLYIDLGRRDEAIKLLHKAKHNYKEYSMESRTQFRVHAALAKLKADPEEDDTHL
;
A
#
# COMPACT_ATOMS: atom_id res chain seq x y z
N MET A 1 -30.84 0.02 26.26
CA MET A 1 -31.84 0.25 25.19
C MET A 1 -31.23 0.18 23.77
N SER A 2 -30.08 -0.48 23.52
CA SER A 2 -29.47 -0.53 22.18
C SER A 2 -29.84 -1.76 21.33
N ASN A 3 -30.30 -2.87 21.92
CA ASN A 3 -30.50 -4.13 21.17
C ASN A 3 -31.65 -4.12 20.15
N GLY A 4 -32.55 -3.12 20.18
CA GLY A 4 -33.72 -3.08 19.30
C GLY A 4 -33.49 -2.39 17.94
N LYS A 5 -32.47 -1.54 17.80
CA LYS A 5 -32.18 -0.83 16.54
C LYS A 5 -31.38 -1.69 15.56
N ASP A 6 -30.44 -2.49 16.08
CA ASP A 6 -29.61 -3.38 15.26
C ASP A 6 -30.43 -4.53 14.66
N ALA A 7 -31.43 -5.05 15.38
CA ALA A 7 -32.34 -6.08 14.88
C ALA A 7 -33.20 -5.60 13.69
N ASN A 8 -33.61 -4.32 13.71
CA ASN A 8 -34.48 -3.74 12.67
C ASN A 8 -33.69 -3.38 11.39
N ALA A 9 -32.40 -3.04 11.52
CA ALA A 9 -31.50 -2.86 10.39
C ALA A 9 -31.19 -4.19 9.70
N ALA A 10 -30.91 -5.25 10.47
CA ALA A 10 -30.67 -6.60 9.96
C ALA A 10 -31.87 -7.18 9.19
N GLN A 11 -33.11 -6.83 9.59
CA GLN A 11 -34.33 -7.30 8.94
C GLN A 11 -34.49 -6.78 7.49
N LYS A 12 -34.01 -5.56 7.19
CA LYS A 12 -34.12 -4.94 5.86
C LYS A 12 -33.03 -5.34 4.87
N VAL A 13 -31.96 -5.98 5.33
CA VAL A 13 -30.82 -6.42 4.49
C VAL A 13 -31.27 -7.41 3.41
N ASN A 14 -32.31 -8.21 3.67
CA ASN A 14 -32.83 -9.20 2.73
C ASN A 14 -33.94 -8.67 1.80
N GLU A 15 -34.42 -7.45 2.02
CA GLU A 15 -35.59 -6.87 1.35
C GLU A 15 -35.22 -5.98 0.15
N SER A 16 -33.98 -5.50 0.08
CA SER A 16 -33.54 -4.60 -1.00
C SER A 16 -32.03 -4.70 -1.24
N MET A 17 -31.64 -4.76 -2.51
CA MET A 17 -30.24 -4.60 -2.97
C MET A 17 -29.51 -3.45 -2.29
N TYR A 18 -30.19 -2.33 -2.10
CA TYR A 18 -29.61 -1.11 -1.51
C TYR A 18 -29.15 -1.35 -0.07
N HIS A 19 -30.02 -1.91 0.76
CA HIS A 19 -29.71 -2.17 2.17
C HIS A 19 -28.67 -3.28 2.30
N ALA A 20 -28.75 -4.31 1.45
CA ALA A 20 -27.79 -5.40 1.41
C ALA A 20 -26.36 -4.92 1.14
N LEU A 21 -26.16 -4.16 0.06
CA LEU A 21 -24.85 -3.68 -0.36
C LEU A 21 -24.25 -2.66 0.61
N ILE A 22 -25.07 -1.74 1.12
CA ILE A 22 -24.59 -0.72 2.07
C ILE A 22 -24.15 -1.39 3.37
N TYR A 23 -24.97 -2.27 3.91
CA TYR A 23 -24.65 -2.97 5.15
C TYR A 23 -23.39 -3.82 4.99
N ALA A 24 -23.28 -4.57 3.89
CA ALA A 24 -22.08 -5.34 3.58
C ALA A 24 -20.83 -4.42 3.46
N THR A 25 -20.94 -3.29 2.78
CA THR A 25 -19.83 -2.34 2.61
C THR A 25 -19.38 -1.74 3.95
N VAL A 26 -20.32 -1.39 4.84
CA VAL A 26 -19.99 -0.88 6.18
C VAL A 26 -19.30 -1.95 7.02
N LEU A 27 -19.74 -3.20 6.95
CA LEU A 27 -19.06 -4.31 7.63
C LEU A 27 -17.67 -4.57 7.07
N GLU A 28 -17.46 -4.44 5.76
CA GLU A 28 -16.12 -4.50 5.15
C GLU A 28 -15.21 -3.36 5.64
N MET A 29 -15.74 -2.13 5.73
CA MET A 29 -15.00 -1.01 6.32
C MET A 29 -14.64 -1.26 7.79
N GLN A 30 -15.58 -1.81 8.57
CA GLN A 30 -15.32 -2.22 9.95
C GLN A 30 -14.22 -3.30 10.01
N ALA A 31 -14.34 -4.36 9.22
CA ALA A 31 -13.38 -5.45 9.17
C ALA A 31 -11.97 -4.96 8.77
N MET A 32 -11.88 -4.05 7.81
CA MET A 32 -10.62 -3.40 7.45
C MET A 32 -10.06 -2.57 8.61
N MET A 33 -10.88 -1.77 9.30
CA MET A 33 -10.38 -0.94 10.40
C MET A 33 -9.98 -1.75 11.65
N THR A 34 -10.78 -2.74 12.05
CA THR A 34 -10.56 -3.51 13.27
C THR A 34 -9.57 -4.66 13.07
N PHE A 35 -9.52 -5.20 11.85
CA PHE A 35 -8.72 -6.34 11.46
C PHE A 35 -8.91 -7.56 12.37
N GLN A 36 -10.16 -7.76 12.85
CA GLN A 36 -10.54 -8.92 13.66
C GLN A 36 -11.03 -10.06 12.78
N HIS A 37 -10.70 -11.30 13.15
CA HIS A 37 -11.10 -12.47 12.37
C HIS A 37 -12.62 -12.61 12.26
N ASP A 38 -13.34 -12.33 13.35
CA ASP A 38 -14.81 -12.40 13.37
C ASP A 38 -15.43 -11.32 12.48
N ASP A 39 -14.93 -10.07 12.54
CA ASP A 39 -15.38 -8.98 11.67
C ASP A 39 -15.11 -9.31 10.18
N ILE A 40 -13.91 -9.81 9.85
CA ILE A 40 -13.54 -10.21 8.48
C ILE A 40 -14.45 -11.34 7.97
N THR A 41 -14.71 -12.35 8.81
CA THR A 41 -15.56 -13.49 8.45
C THR A 41 -17.01 -13.03 8.25
N ASN A 42 -17.51 -12.17 9.15
CA ASN A 42 -18.86 -11.61 9.08
C ASN A 42 -19.04 -10.73 7.84
N ALA A 43 -18.08 -9.85 7.54
CA ALA A 43 -18.08 -9.01 6.35
C ALA A 43 -18.12 -9.86 5.07
N GLY A 44 -17.22 -10.85 4.96
CA GLY A 44 -17.18 -11.75 3.80
C GLY A 44 -18.46 -12.58 3.61
N ASN A 45 -19.07 -13.07 4.69
CA ASN A 45 -20.36 -13.77 4.62
C ASN A 45 -21.50 -12.83 4.21
N THR A 46 -21.55 -11.63 4.78
CA THR A 46 -22.57 -10.63 4.46
C THR A 46 -22.44 -10.14 3.02
N MET A 47 -21.22 -9.98 2.50
CA MET A 47 -20.96 -9.63 1.11
C MET A 47 -21.46 -10.71 0.14
N LYS A 48 -21.24 -11.99 0.46
CA LYS A 48 -21.81 -13.11 -0.33
C LYS A 48 -23.34 -13.06 -0.33
N SER A 49 -23.97 -12.88 0.82
CA SER A 49 -25.43 -12.75 0.90
C SER A 49 -25.94 -11.51 0.13
N ALA A 50 -25.23 -10.39 0.18
CA ALA A 50 -25.58 -9.20 -0.59
C ALA A 50 -25.48 -9.46 -2.10
N GLN A 51 -24.45 -10.19 -2.55
CA GLN A 51 -24.31 -10.62 -3.94
C GLN A 51 -25.46 -11.52 -4.38
N GLU A 52 -25.91 -12.46 -3.54
CA GLU A 52 -27.08 -13.32 -3.81
C GLU A 52 -28.37 -12.49 -3.94
N VAL A 53 -28.59 -11.50 -3.06
CA VAL A 53 -29.74 -10.58 -3.15
C VAL A 53 -29.71 -9.78 -4.46
N CYS A 54 -28.54 -9.25 -4.83
CA CYS A 54 -28.34 -8.56 -6.11
C CYS A 54 -28.67 -9.45 -7.31
N GLN A 55 -28.16 -10.68 -7.32
CA GLN A 55 -28.42 -11.62 -8.41
C GLN A 55 -29.91 -11.97 -8.50
N ARG A 56 -30.59 -12.17 -7.36
CA ARG A 56 -32.02 -12.46 -7.30
C ARG A 56 -32.87 -11.29 -7.83
N GLU A 57 -32.57 -10.06 -7.43
CA GLU A 57 -33.30 -8.87 -7.92
C GLU A 57 -33.04 -8.60 -9.40
N LEU A 58 -31.78 -8.73 -9.87
CA LEU A 58 -31.45 -8.65 -11.30
C LEU A 58 -32.22 -9.68 -12.12
N HIS A 59 -32.29 -10.92 -11.65
CA HIS A 59 -33.08 -11.98 -12.30
C HIS A 59 -34.58 -11.65 -12.33
N SER A 60 -35.11 -11.09 -11.24
CA SER A 60 -36.50 -10.66 -11.19
C SER A 60 -36.80 -9.48 -12.12
N LEU A 61 -35.85 -8.54 -12.25
CA LEU A 61 -35.97 -7.40 -13.15
C LEU A 61 -35.99 -7.86 -14.61
N ILE A 62 -35.09 -8.75 -14.99
CA ILE A 62 -35.02 -9.33 -16.34
C ILE A 62 -36.31 -10.05 -16.72
N LYS A 63 -36.89 -10.82 -15.79
CA LYS A 63 -38.16 -11.50 -16.00
C LYS A 63 -39.37 -10.57 -15.98
N SER A 64 -39.21 -9.32 -15.56
CA SER A 64 -40.31 -8.36 -15.46
C SER A 64 -40.80 -7.96 -16.85
N PRO A 65 -42.13 -7.90 -17.08
CA PRO A 65 -42.69 -7.40 -18.33
C PRO A 65 -42.37 -5.92 -18.60
N LYS A 66 -41.84 -5.19 -17.61
CA LYS A 66 -41.37 -3.80 -17.74
C LYS A 66 -39.91 -3.70 -18.22
N CYS A 67 -39.18 -4.80 -18.34
CA CYS A 67 -37.82 -4.80 -18.86
C CYS A 67 -37.84 -4.54 -20.38
N LEU A 68 -37.15 -3.50 -20.82
CA LEU A 68 -37.03 -3.17 -22.24
C LEU A 68 -36.15 -4.22 -22.95
N LYS A 69 -36.77 -5.00 -23.84
CA LYS A 69 -36.09 -6.05 -24.60
C LYS A 69 -35.45 -5.51 -25.86
N GLY A 70 -34.29 -4.86 -25.71
CA GLY A 70 -33.46 -4.41 -26.83
C GLY A 70 -32.62 -5.56 -27.43
N ALA A 71 -31.84 -5.26 -28.48
CA ALA A 71 -30.97 -6.23 -29.16
C ALA A 71 -29.98 -6.94 -28.22
N SER A 72 -29.59 -6.29 -27.12
CA SER A 72 -28.66 -6.83 -26.12
C SER A 72 -29.34 -7.64 -25.00
N HIS A 73 -30.67 -7.80 -25.00
CA HIS A 73 -31.40 -8.46 -23.90
C HIS A 73 -30.98 -9.92 -23.69
N VAL A 74 -30.77 -10.67 -24.78
CA VAL A 74 -30.33 -12.07 -24.73
C VAL A 74 -28.93 -12.19 -24.12
N HIS A 75 -28.06 -11.19 -24.38
CA HIS A 75 -26.72 -11.13 -23.78
C HIS A 75 -26.78 -10.76 -22.29
N LEU A 76 -27.69 -9.86 -21.89
CA LEU A 76 -27.91 -9.51 -20.49
C LEU A 76 -28.48 -10.70 -19.68
N GLU A 77 -29.45 -11.44 -20.25
CA GLU A 77 -29.99 -12.68 -19.70
C GLU A 77 -28.91 -13.75 -19.54
N GLY A 78 -28.10 -13.94 -20.59
CA GLY A 78 -26.96 -14.83 -20.57
C GLY A 78 -25.94 -14.44 -19.49
N GLY A 79 -25.60 -13.16 -19.39
CA GLY A 79 -24.63 -12.64 -18.40
C GLY A 79 -25.11 -12.79 -16.95
N VAL A 80 -26.36 -12.43 -16.66
CA VAL A 80 -26.93 -12.59 -15.31
C VAL A 80 -27.07 -14.07 -14.92
N SER A 81 -27.44 -14.94 -15.87
CA SER A 81 -27.52 -16.39 -15.65
C SER A 81 -26.15 -17.05 -15.51
N PHE A 82 -25.13 -16.50 -16.18
CA PHE A 82 -23.74 -16.91 -16.08
C PHE A 82 -23.03 -16.34 -14.84
N GLY A 83 -23.69 -15.43 -14.09
CA GLY A 83 -23.13 -14.82 -12.88
C GLY A 83 -21.95 -13.88 -13.14
N MET A 84 -21.95 -13.21 -14.31
CA MET A 84 -20.95 -12.25 -14.81
C MET A 84 -19.54 -12.40 -14.19
N GLY A 85 -18.87 -13.48 -14.59
CA GLY A 85 -17.42 -13.56 -14.59
C GLY A 85 -16.85 -12.72 -15.74
N ALA A 86 -16.40 -11.51 -15.42
CA ALA A 86 -15.29 -10.76 -16.02
C ALA A 86 -15.40 -9.30 -15.55
N PHE A 87 -14.76 -8.96 -14.43
CA PHE A 87 -14.63 -7.57 -14.00
C PHE A 87 -13.75 -6.83 -15.02
N ASN A 88 -14.37 -6.07 -15.93
CA ASN A 88 -13.63 -5.05 -16.66
C ASN A 88 -13.41 -3.86 -15.71
N LEU A 89 -12.15 -3.66 -15.30
CA LEU A 89 -11.77 -2.63 -14.34
C LEU A 89 -12.16 -1.23 -14.82
N GLU A 90 -11.93 -0.89 -16.09
CA GLU A 90 -12.26 0.43 -16.65
C GLU A 90 -13.77 0.68 -16.60
N TYR A 91 -14.57 -0.32 -16.99
CA TYR A 91 -16.02 -0.22 -16.92
C TYR A 91 -16.52 -0.10 -15.47
N GLY A 92 -15.93 -0.86 -14.54
CA GLY A 92 -16.23 -0.77 -13.12
C GLY A 92 -15.94 0.61 -12.53
N LEU A 93 -14.78 1.19 -12.87
CA LEU A 93 -14.41 2.56 -12.46
C LEU A 93 -15.38 3.60 -13.06
N SER A 94 -15.80 3.44 -14.32
CA SER A 94 -16.80 4.29 -14.96
C SER A 94 -18.13 4.29 -14.19
N LEU A 95 -18.65 3.11 -13.85
CA LEU A 95 -19.89 2.98 -13.09
C LEU A 95 -19.79 3.58 -11.68
N LEU A 96 -18.63 3.47 -11.03
CA LEU A 96 -18.39 4.10 -9.74
C LEU A 96 -18.35 5.63 -9.85
N ARG A 97 -17.74 6.18 -10.92
CA ARG A 97 -17.72 7.63 -11.18
C ARG A 97 -19.13 8.18 -11.36
N ASP A 98 -19.94 7.52 -12.20
CA ASP A 98 -21.36 7.87 -12.35
C ASP A 98 -22.11 7.76 -11.03
N GLY A 99 -21.73 6.76 -10.22
CA GLY A 99 -22.26 6.57 -8.89
C GLY A 99 -21.96 7.70 -7.92
N ALA A 100 -20.78 8.31 -8.04
CA ALA A 100 -20.26 9.36 -7.18
C ALA A 100 -20.84 10.76 -7.47
N MET A 101 -21.54 10.97 -8.60
CA MET A 101 -22.03 12.30 -9.02
C MET A 101 -23.10 12.94 -8.10
N GLY A 102 -23.79 12.15 -7.28
CA GLY A 102 -24.84 12.66 -6.37
C GLY A 102 -24.31 13.07 -4.99
N MET A 103 -25.19 13.59 -4.12
CA MET A 103 -24.91 13.82 -2.68
C MET A 103 -25.83 12.96 -1.82
N ASN A 104 -25.58 11.65 -1.79
CA ASN A 104 -26.30 10.68 -0.97
C ASN A 104 -25.35 9.58 -0.48
N LEU A 105 -25.85 8.64 0.33
CA LEU A 105 -25.01 7.60 0.91
C LEU A 105 -24.35 6.70 -0.15
N ARG A 106 -25.02 6.42 -1.27
CA ARG A 106 -24.45 5.61 -2.36
C ARG A 106 -23.29 6.36 -3.02
N SER A 107 -23.49 7.63 -3.34
CA SER A 107 -22.43 8.42 -3.98
C SER A 107 -21.23 8.61 -3.07
N MET A 108 -21.44 8.75 -1.77
CA MET A 108 -20.37 8.73 -0.79
C MET A 108 -19.58 7.41 -0.82
N LEU A 109 -20.26 6.25 -0.77
CA LEU A 109 -19.57 4.95 -0.81
C LEU A 109 -18.82 4.73 -2.13
N CYS A 110 -19.39 5.12 -3.27
CA CYS A 110 -18.72 5.09 -4.56
C CYS A 110 -17.46 5.99 -4.56
N ALA A 111 -17.58 7.21 -4.03
CA ALA A 111 -16.44 8.13 -3.91
C ALA A 111 -15.35 7.55 -3.00
N LEU A 112 -15.70 6.97 -1.85
CA LEU A 112 -14.73 6.34 -0.93
C LEU A 112 -14.00 5.17 -1.58
N LEU A 113 -14.68 4.32 -2.36
CA LEU A 113 -14.05 3.24 -3.11
C LEU A 113 -13.09 3.75 -4.18
N LEU A 114 -13.49 4.79 -4.93
CA LEU A 114 -12.62 5.45 -5.91
C LEU A 114 -11.41 6.10 -5.24
N LEU A 115 -11.60 6.74 -4.08
CA LEU A 115 -10.50 7.32 -3.32
C LEU A 115 -9.52 6.25 -2.84
N CYS A 116 -10.00 5.12 -2.32
CA CYS A 116 -9.16 3.96 -2.02
C CYS A 116 -8.39 3.48 -3.26
N TYR A 117 -9.05 3.41 -4.40
CA TYR A 117 -8.44 2.99 -5.66
C TYR A 117 -7.29 3.94 -6.06
N TYR A 118 -7.57 5.24 -6.18
CA TYR A 118 -6.60 6.23 -6.66
C TYR A 118 -5.48 6.58 -5.67
N THR A 119 -5.73 6.46 -4.36
CA THR A 119 -4.75 6.86 -3.33
C THR A 119 -3.99 5.69 -2.69
N PHE A 120 -4.55 4.47 -2.73
CA PHE A 120 -3.91 3.28 -2.16
C PHE A 120 -3.62 2.21 -3.21
N LEU A 121 -4.61 1.72 -3.95
CA LEU A 121 -4.40 0.55 -4.81
C LEU A 121 -3.42 0.84 -5.95
N THR A 122 -3.66 1.92 -6.71
CA THR A 122 -2.75 2.35 -7.78
C THR A 122 -1.37 2.72 -7.23
N PHE A 123 -1.32 3.31 -6.02
CA PHE A 123 -0.06 3.69 -5.41
C PHE A 123 0.74 2.49 -4.89
N ILE A 124 0.12 1.53 -4.22
CA ILE A 124 0.78 0.36 -3.59
C ILE A 124 1.13 -0.69 -4.64
N LEU A 125 0.24 -0.96 -5.58
CA LEU A 125 0.36 -2.05 -6.56
C LEU A 125 0.82 -1.56 -7.94
N GLY A 126 0.68 -0.27 -8.24
CA GLY A 126 1.12 0.32 -9.51
C GLY A 126 2.54 0.90 -9.46
N THR A 127 2.86 1.74 -10.44
CA THR A 127 4.19 2.32 -10.64
C THR A 127 4.52 3.47 -9.68
N GLY A 128 3.59 3.86 -8.80
CA GLY A 128 3.76 4.97 -7.85
C GLY A 128 3.35 6.33 -8.41
N GLU A 129 2.96 6.41 -9.68
CA GLU A 129 2.28 7.59 -10.26
C GLU A 129 0.79 7.53 -9.91
N GLY A 130 0.36 8.34 -8.94
CA GLY A 130 -1.06 8.46 -8.60
C GLY A 130 -1.79 9.43 -9.53
N GLU A 131 -3.01 9.09 -9.94
CA GLU A 131 -3.97 10.03 -10.56
C GLU A 131 -4.55 10.97 -9.47
N VAL A 132 -3.69 11.79 -8.88
CA VAL A 132 -4.04 12.69 -7.76
C VAL A 132 -5.19 13.63 -8.13
N ALA A 133 -5.24 14.09 -9.38
CA ALA A 133 -6.27 15.01 -9.87
C ALA A 133 -7.70 14.42 -9.76
N GLU A 134 -7.86 13.13 -10.02
CA GLU A 134 -9.15 12.44 -9.90
C GLU A 134 -9.57 12.37 -8.43
N ALA A 135 -8.64 12.04 -7.52
CA ALA A 135 -8.90 12.00 -6.09
C ALA A 135 -9.30 13.39 -5.54
N GLU A 136 -8.63 14.45 -5.98
CA GLU A 136 -8.98 15.83 -5.60
C GLU A 136 -10.37 16.24 -6.07
N SER A 137 -10.68 15.94 -7.33
CA SER A 137 -11.98 16.24 -7.93
C SER A 137 -13.12 15.55 -7.16
N LEU A 138 -12.92 14.27 -6.82
CA LEU A 138 -13.87 13.50 -6.01
C LEU A 138 -14.02 14.05 -4.59
N LEU A 139 -12.92 14.48 -3.95
CA LEU A 139 -12.95 14.98 -2.57
C LEU A 139 -13.62 16.34 -2.43
N LYS A 140 -13.44 17.24 -3.40
CA LYS A 140 -13.87 18.64 -3.33
C LYS A 140 -15.32 18.85 -2.86
N PRO A 141 -16.35 18.21 -3.46
CA PRO A 141 -17.73 18.40 -3.03
C PRO A 141 -17.97 17.91 -1.59
N PHE A 142 -17.37 16.78 -1.20
CA PHE A 142 -17.52 16.23 0.14
C PHE A 142 -16.78 17.03 1.20
N ARG A 143 -15.62 17.62 0.89
CA ARG A 143 -14.89 18.52 1.81
C ARG A 143 -15.66 19.82 2.06
N LEU A 144 -16.35 20.35 1.06
CA LEU A 144 -17.22 21.53 1.22
C LEU A 144 -18.45 21.21 2.07
N HIS A 145 -19.08 20.06 1.85
CA HIS A 145 -20.30 19.68 2.57
C HIS A 145 -20.02 19.14 3.98
N TYR A 146 -18.90 18.43 4.16
CA TYR A 146 -18.47 17.81 5.42
C TYR A 146 -17.05 18.26 5.80
N PRO A 147 -16.85 19.53 6.19
CA PRO A 147 -15.50 20.09 6.43
C PRO A 147 -14.76 19.40 7.60
N ARG A 148 -15.50 18.85 8.56
CA ARG A 148 -14.97 18.07 9.70
C ARG A 148 -15.19 16.57 9.55
N GLY A 149 -15.53 16.07 8.36
CA GLY A 149 -15.69 14.64 8.12
C GLY A 149 -14.34 13.93 8.20
N ALA A 150 -14.13 13.13 9.25
CA ALA A 150 -12.84 12.49 9.55
C ALA A 150 -12.29 11.70 8.34
N ILE A 151 -13.13 10.89 7.68
CA ILE A 151 -12.71 10.11 6.50
C ILE A 151 -12.30 10.99 5.31
N PHE A 152 -12.96 12.12 5.10
CA PHE A 152 -12.60 13.06 4.03
C PHE A 152 -11.35 13.86 4.38
N LEU A 153 -11.12 14.17 5.66
CA LEU A 153 -9.85 14.72 6.15
C LEU A 153 -8.70 13.74 5.91
N PHE A 154 -8.90 12.45 6.22
CA PHE A 154 -7.91 11.40 5.97
C PHE A 154 -7.56 11.30 4.48
N PHE A 155 -8.54 11.19 3.59
CA PHE A 155 -8.25 11.12 2.16
C PHE A 155 -7.65 12.42 1.62
N ALA A 156 -8.04 13.59 2.13
CA ALA A 156 -7.38 14.84 1.77
C ALA A 156 -5.90 14.84 2.21
N GLY A 157 -5.60 14.40 3.43
CA GLY A 157 -4.22 14.26 3.91
C GLY A 157 -3.41 13.28 3.04
N ARG A 158 -4.01 12.15 2.68
CA ARG A 158 -3.40 11.17 1.77
C ARG A 158 -3.12 11.74 0.38
N THR A 159 -4.04 12.54 -0.16
CA THR A 159 -3.86 13.25 -1.42
C THR A 159 -2.70 14.24 -1.35
N GLU A 160 -2.58 15.02 -0.28
CA GLU A 160 -1.46 15.94 -0.06
C GLU A 160 -0.12 15.21 0.13
N GLU A 161 -0.12 14.07 0.82
CA GLU A 161 1.05 13.23 0.97
C GLU A 161 1.58 12.70 -0.37
N ILE A 162 0.69 12.23 -1.27
CA ILE A 162 1.06 11.77 -2.62
C ILE A 162 1.64 12.91 -3.47
N LYS A 163 1.19 14.16 -3.25
CA LYS A 163 1.78 15.34 -3.90
C LYS A 163 3.15 15.72 -3.34
N GLY A 164 3.52 15.19 -2.18
CA GLY A 164 4.70 15.58 -1.42
C GLY A 164 4.50 16.79 -0.50
N ASN A 165 3.26 17.24 -0.29
CA ASN A 165 2.92 18.34 0.64
C ASN A 165 2.81 17.81 2.07
N ILE A 166 3.94 17.32 2.61
CA ILE A 166 3.97 16.54 3.85
C ILE A 166 3.43 17.31 5.07
N ASP A 167 3.70 18.61 5.18
CA ASP A 167 3.21 19.41 6.31
C ASP A 167 1.69 19.57 6.32
N GLU A 168 1.08 19.78 5.15
CA GLU A 168 -0.37 19.86 5.01
C GLU A 168 -1.01 18.49 5.27
N ALA A 169 -0.39 17.41 4.78
CA ALA A 169 -0.83 16.05 5.05
C ALA A 169 -0.87 15.76 6.56
N VAL A 170 0.18 16.12 7.29
CA VAL A 170 0.25 15.98 8.76
C VAL A 170 -0.91 16.73 9.43
N ALA A 171 -1.12 18.01 9.08
CA ALA A 171 -2.21 18.80 9.65
C ALA A 171 -3.58 18.16 9.42
N LEU A 172 -3.84 17.67 8.21
CA LEU A 172 -5.09 17.02 7.84
C LEU A 172 -5.30 15.68 8.57
N PHE A 173 -4.26 14.88 8.76
CA PHE A 173 -4.35 13.64 9.53
C PHE A 173 -4.61 13.91 11.01
N GLU A 174 -3.93 14.90 11.61
CA GLU A 174 -4.16 15.31 13.00
C GLU A 174 -5.57 15.85 13.19
N ASP A 175 -6.06 16.67 12.27
CA ASP A 175 -7.43 17.18 12.31
C ASP A 175 -8.47 16.08 12.09
N GLY A 176 -8.17 15.08 11.26
CA GLY A 176 -8.95 13.85 11.13
C GLY A 176 -9.07 13.12 12.47
N CYS A 177 -7.96 12.98 13.21
CA CYS A 177 -7.98 12.42 14.56
C CYS A 177 -8.80 13.26 15.54
N LYS A 178 -8.68 14.59 15.52
CA LYS A 178 -9.46 15.49 16.39
C LYS A 178 -10.96 15.49 16.06
N ALA A 179 -11.33 15.19 14.82
CA ALA A 179 -12.71 15.25 14.35
C ALA A 179 -13.62 14.19 15.00
N GLN A 180 -13.08 13.06 15.46
CA GLN A 180 -13.85 12.02 16.13
C GLN A 180 -12.99 11.27 17.14
N GLN A 181 -13.58 10.80 18.24
CA GLN A 181 -12.89 10.01 19.29
C GLN A 181 -13.58 8.67 19.58
N ALA A 182 -14.62 8.33 18.83
CA ALA A 182 -15.41 7.12 19.06
C ALA A 182 -14.72 5.87 18.51
N TRP A 183 -13.96 6.01 17.42
CA TRP A 183 -13.32 4.91 16.70
C TRP A 183 -11.81 5.12 16.65
N LYS A 184 -11.11 4.54 17.62
CA LYS A 184 -9.63 4.59 17.67
C LYS A 184 -8.95 3.93 16.47
N GLN A 185 -9.60 2.96 15.84
CA GLN A 185 -9.09 2.26 14.65
C GLN A 185 -8.93 3.21 13.46
N PHE A 186 -9.78 4.23 13.37
CA PHE A 186 -9.59 5.29 12.39
C PHE A 186 -8.32 6.09 12.70
N HIS A 187 -8.04 6.40 13.97
CA HIS A 187 -6.79 7.05 14.35
C HIS A 187 -5.57 6.20 13.98
N HIS A 188 -5.66 4.87 14.05
CA HIS A 188 -4.57 3.99 13.62
C HIS A 188 -4.24 4.15 12.13
N MET A 189 -5.24 4.40 11.27
CA MET A 189 -5.00 4.73 9.86
C MET A 189 -4.23 6.05 9.74
N CYS A 190 -4.65 7.09 10.46
CA CYS A 190 -3.92 8.37 10.49
C CYS A 190 -2.50 8.22 11.05
N TYR A 191 -2.31 7.46 12.13
CA TYR A 191 -1.00 7.21 12.74
C TYR A 191 -0.04 6.50 11.79
N TRP A 192 -0.56 5.60 10.95
CA TRP A 192 0.24 4.94 9.92
C TRP A 192 0.77 5.94 8.89
N GLU A 193 -0.08 6.84 8.38
CA GLU A 193 0.39 7.86 7.41
C GLU A 193 1.26 8.93 8.08
N LEU A 194 0.94 9.34 9.32
CA LEU A 194 1.78 10.26 10.10
C LEU A 194 3.19 9.69 10.34
N MET A 195 3.30 8.39 10.65
CA MET A 195 4.57 7.70 10.78
C MET A 195 5.43 7.85 9.50
N TRP A 196 4.83 7.68 8.31
CA TRP A 196 5.52 7.86 7.03
C TRP A 196 5.84 9.31 6.72
N CYS A 197 4.93 10.26 6.98
CA CYS A 197 5.19 11.69 6.86
C CYS A 197 6.43 12.11 7.67
N PHE A 198 6.53 11.69 8.94
CA PHE A 198 7.71 11.98 9.76
C PHE A 198 8.95 11.20 9.33
N THR A 199 8.80 10.02 8.72
CA THR A 199 9.90 9.27 8.08
C THR A 199 10.51 10.06 6.93
N TYR A 200 9.67 10.61 6.03
CA TYR A 200 10.13 11.42 4.89
C TYR A 200 10.87 12.68 5.36
N LYS A 201 10.44 13.26 6.48
CA LYS A 201 11.10 14.42 7.12
C LYS A 201 12.34 14.04 7.95
N ARG A 202 12.67 12.75 8.09
CA ARG A 202 13.72 12.23 9.00
C ARG A 202 13.53 12.60 10.46
N MET A 203 12.29 12.83 10.88
CA MET A 203 11.94 13.05 12.28
C MET A 203 11.73 11.69 12.96
N TRP A 204 12.82 10.93 13.09
CA TRP A 204 12.79 9.52 13.51
C TRP A 204 12.09 9.30 14.85
N LYS A 205 12.23 10.24 15.79
CA LYS A 205 11.57 10.16 17.10
C LYS A 205 10.06 10.27 17.02
N MET A 206 9.54 11.13 16.15
CA MET A 206 8.10 11.23 15.90
C MET A 206 7.58 9.99 15.16
N ALA A 207 8.32 9.52 14.15
CA ALA A 207 7.98 8.28 13.46
C ALA A 207 7.96 7.06 14.42
N TYR A 208 8.94 7.00 15.33
CA TYR A 208 8.98 6.02 16.41
C TYR A 208 7.73 6.06 17.28
N PHE A 209 7.28 7.25 17.72
CA PHE A 209 6.10 7.37 18.59
C PHE A 209 4.83 6.83 17.92
N TYR A 210 4.62 7.12 16.64
CA TYR A 210 3.48 6.55 15.92
C TYR A 210 3.61 5.04 15.69
N ALA A 211 4.81 4.54 15.40
CA ALA A 211 5.07 3.10 15.30
C ALA A 211 4.82 2.38 16.64
N ASP A 212 5.19 3.01 17.76
CA ASP A 212 4.93 2.51 19.11
C ASP A 212 3.43 2.43 19.42
N LEU A 213 2.68 3.52 19.22
CA LEU A 213 1.21 3.54 19.37
C LEU A 213 0.54 2.44 18.55
N LEU A 214 0.94 2.29 17.28
CA LEU A 214 0.41 1.23 16.42
C LEU A 214 0.76 -0.17 16.93
N SER A 215 1.99 -0.38 17.43
CA SER A 215 2.41 -1.67 17.96
C SER A 215 1.62 -2.12 19.19
N GLN A 216 1.19 -1.15 20.01
CA GLN A 216 0.43 -1.40 21.23
C GLN A 216 -1.06 -1.58 20.95
N GLU A 217 -1.63 -0.75 20.08
CA GLU A 217 -3.08 -0.67 19.92
C GLU A 217 -3.65 -1.40 18.69
N SER A 218 -2.91 -1.43 17.58
CA SER A 218 -3.40 -1.94 16.30
C SER A 218 -3.23 -3.45 16.17
N ARG A 219 -4.15 -4.08 15.43
CA ARG A 219 -4.15 -5.52 15.13
C ARG A 219 -3.62 -5.85 13.74
N TRP A 220 -3.37 -4.85 12.90
CA TRP A 220 -3.01 -5.04 11.49
C TRP A 220 -1.72 -5.80 11.27
N SER A 221 -0.63 -5.41 11.94
CA SER A 221 0.67 -6.04 11.73
C SER A 221 1.64 -5.72 12.86
N LYS A 222 1.44 -6.34 14.03
CA LYS A 222 2.27 -6.08 15.23
C LYS A 222 3.76 -6.30 14.97
N ALA A 223 4.10 -7.38 14.26
CA ALA A 223 5.49 -7.65 13.91
C ALA A 223 6.09 -6.56 13.00
N MET A 224 5.31 -6.00 12.07
CA MET A 224 5.77 -4.88 11.23
C MET A 224 5.92 -3.60 12.06
N TYR A 225 4.97 -3.26 12.92
CA TYR A 225 5.05 -2.04 13.73
C TYR A 225 6.26 -2.06 14.67
N VAL A 226 6.53 -3.18 15.34
CA VAL A 226 7.73 -3.32 16.19
C VAL A 226 9.02 -3.31 15.36
N TYR A 227 9.02 -3.87 14.15
CA TYR A 227 10.14 -3.77 13.23
C TYR A 227 10.41 -2.31 12.82
N MET A 228 9.37 -1.56 12.47
CA MET A 228 9.47 -0.12 12.13
C MET A 228 9.99 0.69 13.31
N LYS A 229 9.42 0.45 14.50
CA LYS A 229 9.84 1.05 15.77
C LYS A 229 11.34 0.83 16.03
N ALA A 230 11.80 -0.41 15.90
CA ALA A 230 13.22 -0.75 16.03
C ALA A 230 14.10 -0.07 14.96
N ALA A 231 13.62 -0.01 13.72
CA ALA A 231 14.32 0.67 12.62
C ALA A 231 14.47 2.18 12.92
N TYR A 232 13.41 2.86 13.34
CA TYR A 232 13.47 4.28 13.70
C TYR A 232 14.41 4.53 14.87
N LEU A 233 14.35 3.69 15.91
CA LEU A 233 15.26 3.77 17.05
C LEU A 233 16.72 3.62 16.63
N SER A 234 17.01 2.72 15.68
CA SER A 234 18.37 2.52 15.13
C SER A 234 18.88 3.70 14.28
N MET A 235 17.99 4.53 13.75
CA MET A 235 18.34 5.72 12.97
C MET A 235 18.44 6.99 13.81
N LEU A 236 18.11 6.93 15.11
CA LEU A 236 18.29 8.06 16.02
C LEU A 236 19.78 8.33 16.26
N PRO A 237 20.17 9.62 16.39
CA PRO A 237 21.52 10.00 16.80
C PRO A 237 21.96 9.31 18.09
N LYS A 238 23.25 8.97 18.19
CA LYS A 238 23.78 8.21 19.33
C LYS A 238 23.67 8.95 20.65
N ASP A 239 23.64 10.27 20.61
CA ASP A 239 23.52 11.21 21.71
C ASP A 239 22.07 11.52 22.10
N GLU A 240 21.08 11.18 21.26
CA GLU A 240 19.68 11.45 21.57
C GLU A 240 19.08 10.42 22.54
N ALA A 241 18.35 10.88 23.56
CA ALA A 241 17.75 9.98 24.54
C ALA A 241 16.73 9.00 23.90
N ARG A 242 16.86 7.71 24.24
CA ARG A 242 16.03 6.64 23.71
C ARG A 242 14.66 6.71 24.38
N PRO A 243 13.55 6.82 23.61
CA PRO A 243 12.23 6.85 24.21
C PRO A 243 11.98 5.59 25.06
N PHE A 244 11.44 5.78 26.26
CA PHE A 244 11.12 4.70 27.21
C PHE A 244 12.30 3.80 27.61
N GLY A 245 13.55 4.20 27.33
CA GLY A 245 14.74 3.40 27.64
C GLY A 245 14.85 2.10 26.83
N GLU A 246 14.15 2.00 25.71
CA GLU A 246 14.17 0.81 24.87
C GLU A 246 15.47 0.68 24.06
N ASP A 247 15.76 -0.56 23.66
CA ASP A 247 16.91 -0.94 22.84
C ASP A 247 16.45 -1.51 21.49
N GLU A 248 17.03 -1.04 20.39
CA GLU A 248 16.61 -1.44 19.05
C GLU A 248 16.87 -2.92 18.77
N VAL A 249 17.93 -3.51 19.33
CA VAL A 249 18.27 -4.92 19.13
C VAL A 249 17.25 -5.81 19.81
N ASP A 250 16.86 -5.47 21.03
CA ASP A 250 15.85 -6.23 21.77
C ASP A 250 14.47 -6.14 21.12
N LEU A 251 14.11 -4.98 20.55
CA LEU A 251 12.90 -4.86 19.73
C LEU A 251 12.97 -5.74 18.48
N PHE A 252 14.08 -5.73 17.73
CA PHE A 252 14.25 -6.61 16.57
C PHE A 252 14.15 -8.10 16.95
N ARG A 253 14.67 -8.50 18.11
CA ARG A 253 14.57 -9.88 18.62
C ARG A 253 13.14 -10.30 18.94
N GLN A 254 12.26 -9.35 19.27
CA GLN A 254 10.84 -9.61 19.54
C GLN A 254 10.02 -9.80 18.25
N VAL A 255 10.40 -9.19 17.13
CA VAL A 255 9.63 -9.25 15.86
C VAL A 255 9.15 -10.67 15.47
N PRO A 256 9.97 -11.74 15.55
CA PRO A 256 9.53 -13.10 15.22
C PRO A 256 8.44 -13.67 16.13
N THR A 257 8.33 -13.22 17.37
CA THR A 257 7.34 -13.73 18.35
C THR A 257 5.97 -13.08 18.16
N LEU A 258 5.91 -11.95 17.47
CA LEU A 258 4.69 -11.16 17.22
C LEU A 258 3.95 -11.55 15.93
N LYS A 259 4.46 -12.56 15.22
CA LYS A 259 3.90 -13.04 13.96
C LYS A 259 2.47 -13.54 14.17
N GLN A 260 1.53 -13.02 13.39
CA GLN A 260 0.16 -13.52 13.38
C GLN A 260 -0.15 -14.38 12.15
N LYS A 261 -1.28 -15.09 12.23
CA LYS A 261 -1.87 -15.83 11.12
C LYS A 261 -3.29 -15.32 10.92
N ILE A 262 -3.64 -15.07 9.67
CA ILE A 262 -4.95 -14.60 9.24
C ILE A 262 -5.40 -15.56 8.16
N ALA A 263 -6.57 -16.20 8.37
CA ALA A 263 -7.04 -17.27 7.50
C ALA A 263 -5.96 -18.34 7.22
N GLY A 264 -5.19 -18.71 8.25
CA GLY A 264 -4.13 -19.72 8.18
C GLY A 264 -2.80 -19.24 7.54
N LYS A 265 -2.73 -18.04 6.97
CA LYS A 265 -1.51 -17.48 6.33
C LYS A 265 -1.00 -16.27 7.10
N SER A 266 0.32 -16.10 7.16
CA SER A 266 0.90 -14.87 7.75
C SER A 266 1.03 -13.77 6.71
N PRO A 267 0.77 -12.50 7.07
CA PRO A 267 0.92 -11.36 6.17
C PRO A 267 2.31 -11.32 5.53
N PRO A 268 2.42 -11.05 4.21
CA PRO A 268 3.71 -10.94 3.53
C PRO A 268 4.66 -9.91 4.17
N THR A 269 4.12 -8.79 4.65
CA THR A 269 4.87 -7.71 5.33
C THR A 269 5.49 -8.19 6.65
N GLU A 270 4.79 -8.99 7.45
CA GLU A 270 5.36 -9.59 8.66
C GLU A 270 6.45 -10.60 8.32
N LYS A 271 6.26 -11.42 7.27
CA LYS A 271 7.32 -12.35 6.82
C LYS A 271 8.58 -11.59 6.41
N PHE A 272 8.43 -10.45 5.74
CA PHE A 272 9.55 -9.56 5.40
C PHE A 272 10.25 -9.04 6.66
N ALA A 273 9.51 -8.43 7.58
CA ALA A 273 10.05 -7.90 8.84
C ALA A 273 10.80 -8.98 9.64
N ILE A 274 10.22 -10.17 9.77
CA ILE A 274 10.83 -11.30 10.48
C ILE A 274 12.12 -11.75 9.79
N ARG A 275 12.15 -11.84 8.46
CA ARG A 275 13.37 -12.21 7.71
C ARG A 275 14.48 -11.20 7.97
N LYS A 276 14.19 -9.89 7.89
CA LYS A 276 15.15 -8.82 8.17
C LYS A 276 15.64 -8.82 9.62
N ALA A 277 14.74 -9.09 10.57
CA ALA A 277 15.07 -9.14 11.99
C ALA A 277 15.99 -10.32 12.39
N ARG A 278 16.11 -11.37 11.56
CA ARG A 278 16.93 -12.57 11.89
C ARG A 278 18.39 -12.24 12.21
N ARG A 279 18.96 -11.21 11.60
CA ARG A 279 20.35 -10.77 11.85
C ARG A 279 20.59 -10.34 13.31
N TYR A 280 19.54 -9.96 14.04
CA TYR A 280 19.62 -9.52 15.43
C TYR A 280 19.61 -10.65 16.46
N LYS A 281 19.48 -11.91 16.03
CA LYS A 281 19.57 -13.08 16.92
C LYS A 281 20.98 -13.32 17.46
N ALA A 282 22.01 -12.86 16.77
CA ALA A 282 23.39 -13.00 17.23
C ALA A 282 23.62 -12.19 18.51
N GLN A 283 24.59 -12.64 19.33
CA GLN A 283 24.96 -11.94 20.57
C GLN A 283 25.50 -10.53 20.30
N ARG A 284 26.27 -10.37 19.21
CA ARG A 284 26.71 -9.08 18.66
C ARG A 284 26.13 -8.91 17.26
N PRO A 285 24.95 -8.30 17.13
CA PRO A 285 24.28 -8.21 15.85
C PRO A 285 24.92 -7.15 14.96
N ILE A 286 24.97 -7.44 13.66
CA ILE A 286 25.36 -6.46 12.66
C ILE A 286 24.13 -5.59 12.41
N LYS A 287 24.21 -4.30 12.71
CA LYS A 287 23.08 -3.37 12.55
C LYS A 287 22.80 -3.13 11.07
N LEU A 288 21.52 -3.05 10.72
CA LEU A 288 21.06 -2.66 9.38
C LEU A 288 21.04 -1.13 9.32
N PRO A 289 21.73 -0.49 8.37
CA PRO A 289 21.84 0.96 8.36
C PRO A 289 20.60 1.68 7.77
N MET A 290 19.72 0.97 7.04
CA MET A 290 18.49 1.57 6.51
C MET A 290 17.40 0.54 6.17
N MET A 291 16.15 0.97 6.13
CA MET A 291 14.99 0.20 5.68
C MET A 291 14.57 0.56 4.25
N TYR A 292 14.17 -0.45 3.47
CA TYR A 292 13.54 -0.23 2.16
C TYR A 292 12.14 0.41 2.32
N MET A 293 11.94 1.60 1.75
CA MET A 293 10.69 2.37 1.90
C MET A 293 9.66 2.09 0.78
N TRP A 294 9.83 1.02 0.00
CA TRP A 294 9.00 0.70 -1.18
C TRP A 294 8.73 1.95 -2.03
N ASN A 295 7.45 2.32 -2.23
CA ASN A 295 7.07 3.45 -3.08
C ASN A 295 7.21 4.80 -2.35
N GLY A 296 7.74 4.83 -1.14
CA GLY A 296 7.93 6.07 -0.36
C GLY A 296 8.84 7.09 -1.06
N PHE A 297 9.79 6.64 -1.89
CA PHE A 297 10.63 7.55 -2.69
C PHE A 297 9.83 8.31 -3.75
N SER A 298 8.72 7.73 -4.24
CA SER A 298 7.81 8.43 -5.16
C SER A 298 7.13 9.64 -4.49
N MET A 299 6.83 9.56 -3.17
CA MET A 299 6.19 10.66 -2.42
C MET A 299 7.08 11.91 -2.32
N ILE A 300 8.39 11.70 -2.19
CA ILE A 300 9.36 12.78 -2.02
C ILE A 300 9.99 13.22 -3.34
N SER A 301 9.58 12.64 -4.47
CA SER A 301 10.16 12.89 -5.80
C SER A 301 10.08 14.35 -6.22
N LYS A 302 9.01 15.07 -5.84
CA LYS A 302 8.79 16.49 -6.15
C LYS A 302 9.32 17.44 -5.08
N ARG A 303 10.00 16.92 -4.04
CA ARG A 303 10.51 17.67 -2.89
C ARG A 303 12.02 17.45 -2.76
N PRO A 304 12.85 18.25 -3.47
CA PRO A 304 14.30 18.08 -3.48
C PRO A 304 14.92 18.04 -2.09
N GLU A 305 14.42 18.85 -1.16
CA GLU A 305 14.90 18.94 0.22
C GLU A 305 14.69 17.64 1.01
N LEU A 306 13.58 16.94 0.78
CA LEU A 306 13.29 15.65 1.43
C LEU A 306 14.14 14.55 0.82
N THR A 307 14.30 14.57 -0.52
CA THR A 307 15.15 13.62 -1.24
C THR A 307 16.62 13.78 -0.85
N GLU A 308 17.12 15.01 -0.74
CA GLU A 308 18.48 15.32 -0.28
C GLU A 308 18.70 14.87 1.17
N GLY A 309 17.72 15.12 2.05
CA GLY A 309 17.75 14.61 3.41
C GLY A 309 17.91 13.09 3.44
N MET A 310 17.12 12.36 2.67
CA MET A 310 17.21 10.89 2.59
C MET A 310 18.54 10.43 1.99
N MET A 311 19.06 11.12 0.98
CA MET A 311 20.38 10.87 0.40
C MET A 311 21.49 11.02 1.44
N GLN A 312 21.43 12.05 2.30
CA GLN A 312 22.40 12.21 3.38
C GLN A 312 22.38 11.01 4.34
N THR A 313 21.20 10.54 4.73
CA THR A 313 21.06 9.32 5.55
C THR A 313 21.67 8.11 4.86
N LEU A 314 21.51 7.98 3.53
CA LEU A 314 22.10 6.90 2.73
C LEU A 314 23.64 6.96 2.67
N VAL A 315 24.20 8.17 2.55
CA VAL A 315 25.65 8.38 2.53
C VAL A 315 26.27 8.04 3.90
N ASP A 316 25.63 8.43 4.99
CA ASP A 316 26.10 8.10 6.34
C ASP A 316 25.99 6.60 6.63
N ALA A 317 24.94 5.95 6.13
CA ALA A 317 24.76 4.50 6.13
C ALA A 317 25.87 3.77 5.35
N GLU A 318 26.20 4.26 4.14
CA GLU A 318 27.26 3.71 3.28
C GLU A 318 28.63 3.82 3.96
N ARG A 319 28.94 4.98 4.55
CA ARG A 319 30.19 5.18 5.30
C ARG A 319 30.29 4.22 6.48
N SER A 320 29.23 4.10 7.27
CA SER A 320 29.18 3.19 8.41
C SER A 320 29.38 1.73 7.99
N LEU A 321 28.87 1.34 6.83
CA LEU A 321 29.03 0.01 6.26
C LEU A 321 30.47 -0.24 5.79
N GLN A 322 31.13 0.75 5.19
CA GLN A 322 32.53 0.67 4.74
C GLN A 322 33.52 0.61 5.90
N GLU A 323 33.23 1.31 7.01
CA GLU A 323 34.04 1.29 8.23
C GLU A 323 33.86 -0.03 9.03
N SER A 324 32.75 -0.73 8.80
CA SER A 324 32.44 -2.00 9.47
C SER A 324 33.17 -3.18 8.82
N PRO A 325 33.62 -4.18 9.59
CA PRO A 325 34.18 -5.40 9.02
C PRO A 325 33.20 -6.10 8.08
N GLU A 326 33.73 -6.60 6.96
CA GLU A 326 32.94 -7.38 6.01
C GLU A 326 32.32 -8.60 6.70
N ASN A 327 31.05 -8.83 6.43
CA ASN A 327 30.26 -9.87 7.04
C ASN A 327 29.28 -10.47 6.04
N MET A 328 28.54 -11.49 6.48
CA MET A 328 27.62 -12.23 5.61
C MET A 328 26.50 -11.39 4.98
N PHE A 329 26.18 -10.20 5.52
CA PHE A 329 25.16 -9.27 5.02
C PHE A 329 25.73 -8.11 4.20
N SER A 330 27.06 -7.94 4.15
CA SER A 330 27.68 -6.74 3.55
C SER A 330 27.27 -6.51 2.10
N VAL A 331 27.23 -7.56 1.27
CA VAL A 331 26.80 -7.42 -0.14
C VAL A 331 25.33 -6.99 -0.22
N ASP A 332 24.45 -7.68 0.51
CA ASP A 332 23.02 -7.37 0.56
C ASP A 332 22.76 -5.93 1.05
N ASP A 333 23.47 -5.48 2.08
CA ASP A 333 23.36 -4.13 2.63
C ASP A 333 23.89 -3.06 1.65
N CYS A 334 25.03 -3.32 0.97
CA CYS A 334 25.52 -2.46 -0.11
C CYS A 334 24.51 -2.36 -1.26
N CYS A 335 23.92 -3.48 -1.67
CA CYS A 335 22.91 -3.50 -2.73
C CYS A 335 21.65 -2.73 -2.34
N LEU A 336 21.20 -2.83 -1.08
CA LEU A 336 20.09 -2.02 -0.58
C LEU A 336 20.42 -0.52 -0.66
N ILE A 337 21.61 -0.11 -0.21
CA ILE A 337 22.05 1.28 -0.29
C ILE A 337 22.11 1.76 -1.74
N HIS A 338 22.66 0.97 -2.66
CA HIS A 338 22.71 1.32 -4.08
C HIS A 338 21.31 1.46 -4.71
N LEU A 339 20.39 0.55 -4.40
CA LEU A 339 18.99 0.66 -4.85
C LEU A 339 18.35 1.97 -4.36
N LEU A 340 18.50 2.28 -3.07
CA LEU A 340 17.91 3.48 -2.48
C LEU A 340 18.58 4.78 -2.97
N LYS A 341 19.90 4.79 -3.14
CA LYS A 341 20.62 5.92 -3.76
C LYS A 341 20.19 6.11 -5.21
N GLY A 342 19.99 5.03 -5.96
CA GLY A 342 19.47 5.09 -7.32
C GLY A 342 18.09 5.76 -7.41
N LEU A 343 17.21 5.50 -6.44
CA LEU A 343 15.92 6.19 -6.32
C LEU A 343 16.08 7.67 -6.00
N CYS A 344 16.98 8.06 -5.08
CA CYS A 344 17.28 9.45 -4.81
C CYS A 344 17.86 10.19 -6.03
N PHE A 345 18.83 9.59 -6.73
CA PHE A 345 19.41 10.16 -7.96
C PHE A 345 18.35 10.33 -9.05
N LYS A 346 17.45 9.34 -9.21
CA LYS A 346 16.32 9.44 -10.12
C LYS A 346 15.43 10.65 -9.77
N ASN A 347 15.07 10.82 -8.50
CA ASN A 347 14.28 11.96 -8.03
C ASN A 347 14.99 13.31 -8.23
N GLN A 348 16.32 13.34 -8.13
CA GLN A 348 17.14 14.54 -8.38
C GLN A 348 17.35 14.82 -9.88
N GLY A 349 16.94 13.92 -10.76
CA GLY A 349 17.16 14.02 -12.21
C GLY A 349 18.55 13.59 -12.68
N ASP A 350 19.42 13.06 -11.79
CA ASP A 350 20.70 12.46 -12.17
C ASP A 350 20.49 11.02 -12.65
N LEU A 351 19.98 10.90 -13.87
CA LEU A 351 19.58 9.62 -14.45
C LEU A 351 20.79 8.69 -14.68
N GLN A 352 21.97 9.25 -14.92
CA GLN A 352 23.21 8.48 -15.11
C GLN A 352 23.69 7.86 -13.79
N ALA A 353 23.69 8.63 -12.70
CA ALA A 353 24.04 8.09 -11.38
C ALA A 353 22.99 7.08 -10.90
N ALA A 354 21.70 7.30 -11.23
CA ALA A 354 20.63 6.34 -10.94
C ALA A 354 20.87 5.00 -11.66
N GLU A 355 21.07 5.02 -12.98
CA GLU A 355 21.35 3.83 -13.79
C GLU A 355 22.61 3.09 -13.30
N LYS A 356 23.68 3.82 -12.99
CA LYS A 356 24.91 3.24 -12.43
C LYS A 356 24.64 2.52 -11.11
N SER A 357 23.85 3.12 -10.22
CA SER A 357 23.52 2.54 -8.91
C SER A 357 22.68 1.27 -9.07
N PHE A 358 21.69 1.27 -9.97
CA PHE A 358 20.89 0.07 -10.25
C PHE A 358 21.73 -1.05 -10.89
N ASN A 359 22.63 -0.72 -11.82
CA ASN A 359 23.53 -1.68 -12.44
C ASN A 359 24.50 -2.32 -11.43
N GLN A 360 24.92 -1.61 -10.38
CA GLN A 360 25.75 -2.17 -9.31
C GLN A 360 25.02 -3.27 -8.51
N VAL A 361 23.71 -3.09 -8.27
CA VAL A 361 22.89 -4.13 -7.63
C VAL A 361 22.77 -5.35 -8.54
N PHE A 362 22.46 -5.11 -9.83
CA PHE A 362 22.32 -6.19 -10.80
C PHE A 362 23.64 -6.98 -11.00
N ALA A 363 24.79 -6.30 -11.06
CA ALA A 363 26.11 -6.95 -11.13
C ALA A 363 26.44 -7.83 -9.91
N SER A 364 25.77 -7.58 -8.78
CA SER A 364 25.94 -8.32 -7.52
C SER A 364 24.91 -9.45 -7.34
N GLU A 365 24.06 -9.71 -8.34
CA GLU A 365 22.98 -10.70 -8.29
C GLU A 365 23.42 -12.06 -7.71
N LYS A 366 24.50 -12.63 -8.23
CA LYS A 366 25.01 -13.96 -7.79
C LYS A 366 25.65 -13.95 -6.40
N LYS A 367 25.93 -12.76 -5.84
CA LYS A 367 26.58 -12.58 -4.54
C LYS A 367 25.59 -12.30 -3.41
N ILE A 368 24.35 -11.92 -3.72
CA ILE A 368 23.28 -11.65 -2.75
C ILE A 368 22.84 -12.95 -2.07
N LYS A 369 22.82 -12.98 -0.73
CA LYS A 369 22.56 -14.20 0.05
C LYS A 369 21.18 -14.29 0.69
N PHE A 370 20.56 -13.16 1.01
CA PHE A 370 19.33 -13.12 1.84
C PHE A 370 18.23 -12.27 1.20
N ASP A 371 18.57 -11.07 0.76
CA ASP A 371 17.63 -10.06 0.29
C ASP A 371 17.38 -10.21 -1.22
N HIS A 372 16.95 -11.39 -1.65
CA HIS A 372 16.69 -11.71 -3.07
C HIS A 372 15.61 -10.83 -3.72
N TYR A 373 14.85 -10.04 -2.96
CA TYR A 373 13.92 -9.05 -3.49
C TYR A 373 14.63 -7.85 -4.14
N LEU A 374 15.90 -7.59 -3.81
CA LEU A 374 16.63 -6.41 -4.28
C LEU A 374 16.77 -6.39 -5.80
N VAL A 375 17.15 -7.51 -6.41
CA VAL A 375 17.36 -7.61 -7.86
C VAL A 375 16.07 -7.36 -8.65
N PRO A 376 14.97 -8.12 -8.45
CA PRO A 376 13.74 -7.89 -9.22
C PRO A 376 13.14 -6.50 -8.98
N ASN A 377 13.23 -5.95 -7.76
CA ASN A 377 12.78 -4.56 -7.54
C ASN A 377 13.69 -3.55 -8.25
N THR A 378 15.00 -3.75 -8.27
CA THR A 378 15.94 -2.89 -9.02
C THR A 378 15.67 -2.93 -10.51
N LEU A 379 15.38 -4.11 -11.07
CA LEU A 379 15.02 -4.24 -12.48
C LEU A 379 13.74 -3.45 -12.80
N VAL A 380 12.74 -3.49 -11.92
CA VAL A 380 11.53 -2.66 -12.06
C VAL A 380 11.88 -1.17 -12.05
N GLU A 381 12.69 -0.69 -11.10
CA GLU A 381 13.06 0.73 -11.05
C GLU A 381 13.88 1.18 -12.28
N LEU A 382 14.80 0.32 -12.75
CA LEU A 382 15.59 0.57 -13.95
C LEU A 382 14.70 0.57 -15.21
N SER A 383 13.73 -0.34 -15.30
CA SER A 383 12.72 -0.31 -16.37
C SER A 383 11.94 0.99 -16.35
N LEU A 384 11.45 1.43 -15.19
CA LEU A 384 10.73 2.71 -15.07
C LEU A 384 11.61 3.89 -15.50
N LEU A 385 12.90 3.89 -15.12
CA LEU A 385 13.87 4.89 -15.59
C LEU A 385 14.02 4.87 -17.11
N TYR A 386 14.09 3.69 -17.72
CA TYR A 386 14.19 3.53 -19.18
C TYR A 386 12.93 3.98 -19.91
N ILE A 387 11.74 3.78 -19.33
CA ILE A 387 10.49 4.33 -19.85
C ILE A 387 10.58 5.86 -19.88
N ASP A 388 11.03 6.48 -18.80
CA ASP A 388 11.18 7.94 -18.70
C ASP A 388 12.19 8.49 -19.74
N LEU A 389 13.20 7.68 -20.10
CA LEU A 389 14.21 7.98 -21.12
C LEU A 389 13.78 7.63 -22.57
N GLY A 390 12.58 7.06 -22.77
CA GLY A 390 12.11 6.60 -24.08
C GLY A 390 12.75 5.30 -24.59
N ARG A 391 13.53 4.60 -23.76
CA ARG A 391 14.18 3.30 -24.04
C ARG A 391 13.20 2.13 -23.83
N ARG A 392 12.09 2.15 -24.58
CA ARG A 392 10.94 1.24 -24.40
C ARG A 392 11.32 -0.25 -24.47
N ASP A 393 12.04 -0.67 -25.51
CA ASP A 393 12.32 -2.10 -25.72
C ASP A 393 13.23 -2.68 -24.63
N GLU A 394 14.18 -1.89 -24.14
CA GLU A 394 15.04 -2.27 -23.03
C GLU A 394 14.25 -2.37 -21.73
N ALA A 395 13.33 -1.43 -21.49
CA ALA A 395 12.44 -1.48 -20.33
C ALA A 395 11.59 -2.75 -20.31
N ILE A 396 11.00 -3.13 -21.44
CA ILE A 396 10.18 -4.36 -21.60
C ILE A 396 11.01 -5.60 -21.28
N LYS A 397 12.21 -5.73 -21.87
CA LYS A 397 13.13 -6.86 -21.61
C LYS A 397 13.45 -7.02 -20.13
N LEU A 398 13.73 -5.91 -19.44
CA LEU A 398 14.01 -5.92 -17.99
C LEU A 398 12.76 -6.29 -17.16
N LEU A 399 11.57 -5.86 -17.57
CA LEU A 399 10.31 -6.22 -16.90
C LEU A 399 10.01 -7.72 -17.03
N HIS A 400 10.16 -8.31 -18.23
CA HIS A 400 10.01 -9.76 -18.40
C HIS A 400 11.04 -10.53 -17.58
N LYS A 401 12.31 -10.06 -17.57
CA LYS A 401 13.34 -10.66 -16.72
C LYS A 401 12.96 -10.63 -15.24
N ALA A 402 12.47 -9.49 -14.73
CA ALA A 402 12.01 -9.37 -13.34
C ALA A 402 10.83 -10.31 -13.01
N LYS A 403 9.96 -10.57 -14.00
CA LYS A 403 8.78 -11.45 -13.88
C LYS A 403 9.15 -12.94 -13.86
N HIS A 404 10.01 -13.38 -14.78
CA HIS A 404 10.22 -14.80 -15.06
C HIS A 404 11.43 -15.42 -14.35
N ASN A 405 12.49 -14.64 -14.10
CA ASN A 405 13.77 -15.18 -13.64
C ASN A 405 13.91 -15.22 -12.10
N TYR A 406 12.97 -14.64 -11.34
CA TYR A 406 13.03 -14.54 -9.88
C TYR A 406 11.76 -15.07 -9.24
N LYS A 407 11.89 -15.93 -8.22
CA LYS A 407 10.77 -16.54 -7.49
C LYS A 407 11.08 -16.65 -6.00
N GLU A 408 10.04 -16.80 -5.18
CA GLU A 408 10.08 -17.10 -3.74
C GLU A 408 10.75 -16.03 -2.84
N TYR A 409 10.97 -14.83 -3.37
CA TYR A 409 11.52 -13.71 -2.62
C TYR A 409 10.46 -12.98 -1.78
N SER A 410 10.92 -12.15 -0.84
CA SER A 410 9.99 -11.40 0.03
C SER A 410 9.18 -10.39 -0.80
N MET A 411 7.87 -10.34 -0.58
CA MET A 411 6.96 -9.40 -1.26
C MET A 411 6.86 -9.59 -2.79
N GLU A 412 7.13 -10.80 -3.30
CA GLU A 412 7.06 -11.15 -4.73
C GLU A 412 5.77 -10.70 -5.41
N SER A 413 4.60 -10.99 -4.82
CA SER A 413 3.32 -10.59 -5.41
C SER A 413 3.22 -9.08 -5.65
N ARG A 414 3.78 -8.26 -4.75
CA ARG A 414 3.80 -6.80 -4.93
C ARG A 414 4.66 -6.42 -6.14
N THR A 415 5.86 -6.98 -6.24
CA THR A 415 6.76 -6.70 -7.37
C THR A 415 6.14 -7.15 -8.69
N GLN A 416 5.47 -8.31 -8.73
CA GLN A 416 4.75 -8.79 -9.90
C GLN A 416 3.61 -7.84 -10.30
N PHE A 417 2.81 -7.34 -9.36
CA PHE A 417 1.78 -6.33 -9.67
C PHE A 417 2.38 -5.07 -10.30
N ARG A 418 3.53 -4.60 -9.80
CA ARG A 418 4.24 -3.44 -10.39
C ARG A 418 4.72 -3.72 -11.80
N VAL A 419 5.26 -4.92 -12.05
CA VAL A 419 5.66 -5.35 -13.40
C VAL A 419 4.45 -5.35 -14.35
N HIS A 420 3.34 -5.95 -13.94
CA HIS A 420 2.11 -5.97 -14.74
C HIS A 420 1.59 -4.55 -15.03
N ALA A 421 1.58 -3.67 -14.03
CA ALA A 421 1.18 -2.27 -14.22
C ALA A 421 2.09 -1.53 -15.22
N ALA A 422 3.41 -1.75 -15.13
CA ALA A 422 4.37 -1.13 -16.07
C ALA A 422 4.21 -1.68 -17.50
N LEU A 423 4.04 -2.99 -17.68
CA LEU A 423 3.79 -3.61 -18.99
C LEU A 423 2.47 -3.13 -19.61
N ALA A 424 1.41 -3.04 -18.81
CA ALA A 424 0.11 -2.52 -19.25
C ALA A 424 0.21 -1.06 -19.71
N LYS A 425 0.95 -0.20 -18.98
CA LYS A 425 1.23 1.19 -19.39
C LYS A 425 1.97 1.25 -20.73
N LEU A 426 2.83 0.29 -21.01
CA LEU A 426 3.53 0.18 -22.28
C LEU A 426 2.66 -0.44 -23.39
N LYS A 427 1.49 -1.01 -23.11
CA LYS A 427 0.74 -1.85 -24.07
C LYS A 427 1.61 -2.99 -24.62
N ALA A 428 2.50 -3.55 -23.80
CA ALA A 428 3.27 -4.74 -24.13
C ALA A 428 2.47 -5.98 -23.71
N ASP A 429 2.46 -7.02 -24.53
CA ASP A 429 1.65 -8.20 -24.25
C ASP A 429 2.23 -8.95 -23.03
N PRO A 430 1.43 -9.37 -22.03
CA PRO A 430 1.96 -10.08 -20.87
C PRO A 430 2.62 -11.43 -21.20
N GLU A 431 2.44 -11.95 -22.42
CA GLU A 431 2.77 -13.31 -22.88
C GLU A 431 3.78 -13.36 -24.06
N GLU A 432 4.36 -12.23 -24.49
CA GLU A 432 5.12 -12.13 -25.75
C GLU A 432 6.48 -12.91 -25.82
N ASP A 433 6.81 -13.78 -24.85
CA ASP A 433 8.07 -14.56 -24.85
C ASP A 433 7.88 -16.09 -24.86
N ASP A 434 6.65 -16.62 -24.89
CA ASP A 434 6.40 -18.07 -24.93
C ASP A 434 6.56 -18.69 -26.35
N THR A 435 6.95 -17.91 -27.36
CA THR A 435 7.06 -18.38 -28.76
C THR A 435 8.49 -18.53 -29.29
N HIS A 436 9.52 -18.33 -28.47
CA HIS A 436 10.92 -18.55 -28.87
C HIS A 436 11.75 -19.31 -27.83
N LEU A 437 11.37 -20.56 -27.56
CA LEU A 437 12.29 -21.59 -27.03
C LEU A 437 12.16 -22.89 -27.83
#